data_AF-A0AAJ0QSW2-F1
#
_entry.id   AF-A0AAJ0QSW2-F1
#
_cell.length_a   1.000
_cell.length_b   1.000
_cell.length_c   1.000
_cell.angle_alpha   90.00
_cell.angle_beta   90.00
_cell.angle_gamma   90.00
#
_symmetry.space_group_name_H-M   'P 1'
#
loop_
_entity.id
_entity.type
_entity.pdbx_description
1 polymer ?
#
loop_
_entity_poly.entity_id
_entity_poly.type
_entity_poly.pdbx_seq_one_letter_code
_entity_poly.pdbx_strand_id
1 'polypeptide(L)'
;MNTVDPQDYARSIELSGADIDSMATGYLEAQLWAGLDYRDEDSEPVHYDENYSLEDVSPEYVEHVRAELSEVVAQHPLAVRMYLNAREYDPGQGTVSAHFGHDFYLTREHHGAGFWDRGLGELGEYLTRIADSYGSADDLHDNGEGMLIA
;
A
#
# COMPACT_ATOMS: atom_id res chain seq x y z
N MET A 1 -19.33 -12.67 1.96
CA MET A 1 -20.23 -12.69 3.13
C MET A 1 -19.54 -11.85 4.20
N ASN A 2 -19.69 -10.52 4.13
CA ASN A 2 -18.98 -9.60 5.03
C ASN A 2 -19.88 -9.37 6.26
N THR A 3 -19.54 -10.01 7.38
CA THR A 3 -20.40 -10.12 8.59
C THR A 3 -20.00 -9.15 9.69
N VAL A 4 -19.34 -8.05 9.36
CA VAL A 4 -18.84 -7.11 10.35
C VAL A 4 -19.65 -5.81 10.25
N ASP A 5 -20.20 -5.37 11.37
CA ASP A 5 -20.93 -4.11 11.49
C ASP A 5 -19.98 -2.95 11.11
N PRO A 6 -20.39 -1.94 10.34
CA PRO A 6 -19.58 -0.74 10.09
C PRO A 6 -19.03 -0.08 11.36
N GLN A 7 -19.72 -0.19 12.50
CA GLN A 7 -19.21 0.28 13.80
C GLN A 7 -18.03 -0.57 14.32
N ASP A 8 -18.03 -1.87 14.02
CA ASP A 8 -16.93 -2.77 14.35
C ASP A 8 -15.69 -2.48 13.48
N TYR A 9 -15.87 -1.99 12.24
CA TYR A 9 -14.76 -1.58 11.37
C TYR A 9 -13.95 -0.41 11.95
N ALA A 10 -14.63 0.68 12.29
CA ALA A 10 -13.98 1.85 12.87
C ALA A 10 -13.25 1.51 14.18
N ARG A 11 -13.86 0.65 15.00
CA ARG A 11 -13.25 0.19 16.25
C ARG A 11 -12.03 -0.71 16.02
N SER A 12 -12.06 -1.60 15.03
CA SER A 12 -10.92 -2.44 14.67
C SER A 12 -9.73 -1.61 14.19
N ILE A 13 -9.98 -0.59 13.36
CA ILE A 13 -8.94 0.34 12.91
C ILE A 13 -8.32 1.07 14.10
N GLU A 14 -9.13 1.64 14.99
CA GLU A 14 -8.65 2.30 16.21
C GLU A 14 -7.78 1.36 17.08
N LEU A 15 -8.23 0.12 17.28
CA LEU A 15 -7.53 -0.87 18.09
C LEU A 15 -6.21 -1.36 17.48
N SER A 16 -6.10 -1.30 16.14
CA SER A 16 -4.86 -1.65 15.44
C SER A 16 -3.76 -0.61 15.65
N GLY A 17 -4.13 0.65 15.85
CA GLY A 17 -3.21 1.79 15.91
C GLY A 17 -2.68 2.24 14.54
N ALA A 18 -3.28 1.73 13.45
CA ALA A 18 -2.94 2.11 12.09
C ALA A 18 -3.32 3.57 11.79
N ASP A 19 -2.47 4.22 11.01
CA ASP A 19 -2.81 5.46 10.32
C ASP A 19 -3.02 5.11 8.84
N ILE A 20 -4.29 5.08 8.42
CA ILE A 20 -4.69 4.69 7.06
C ILE A 20 -4.16 5.67 6.02
N ASP A 21 -4.10 6.96 6.34
CA ASP A 21 -3.61 7.97 5.41
C ASP A 21 -2.12 7.75 5.16
N SER A 22 -1.35 7.54 6.23
CA SER A 22 0.06 7.16 6.12
C SER A 22 0.24 5.86 5.32
N MET A 23 -0.58 4.83 5.54
CA MET A 23 -0.52 3.58 4.77
C MET A 23 -0.77 3.83 3.28
N ALA A 24 -1.80 4.60 2.93
CA ALA A 24 -2.11 4.92 1.54
C ALA A 24 -0.96 5.70 0.87
N THR A 25 -0.33 6.65 1.58
CA THR A 25 0.88 7.34 1.11
C THR A 25 1.98 6.36 0.76
N GLY A 26 2.37 5.47 1.70
CA GLY A 26 3.47 4.53 1.44
C GLY A 26 3.16 3.49 0.36
N TYR A 27 1.88 3.09 0.23
CA TYR A 27 1.42 2.23 -0.87
C TYR A 27 1.65 2.91 -2.23
N LEU A 28 1.16 4.15 -2.37
CA LEU A 28 1.23 4.90 -3.63
C LEU A 28 2.67 5.31 -3.97
N GLU A 29 3.48 5.67 -2.98
CA GLU A 29 4.92 5.90 -3.20
C GLU A 29 5.61 4.65 -3.75
N ALA A 30 5.31 3.47 -3.19
CA ALA A 30 5.84 2.22 -3.72
C ALA A 30 5.33 1.92 -5.14
N GLN A 31 4.06 2.23 -5.43
CA GLN A 31 3.49 2.07 -6.75
C GLN A 31 4.13 2.98 -7.80
N LEU A 32 4.37 4.26 -7.47
CA LEU A 32 5.06 5.18 -8.36
C LEU A 32 6.53 4.80 -8.58
N TRP A 33 7.21 4.36 -7.51
CA TRP A 33 8.59 3.90 -7.61
C TRP A 33 8.73 2.61 -8.42
N ALA A 34 7.75 1.69 -8.35
CA ALA A 34 7.82 0.42 -9.05
C ALA A 34 7.27 0.48 -10.48
N GLY A 35 6.25 1.31 -10.71
CA GLY A 35 5.57 1.47 -11.99
C GLY A 35 6.46 2.16 -13.03
N LEU A 36 6.22 1.84 -14.30
CA LEU A 36 7.00 2.35 -15.42
C LEU A 36 6.18 3.31 -16.27
N ASP A 37 6.76 4.48 -16.54
CA ASP A 37 6.20 5.54 -17.36
C ASP A 37 6.74 5.43 -18.80
N TYR A 38 5.87 5.00 -19.72
CA TYR A 38 6.18 4.84 -21.14
C TYR A 38 5.70 6.05 -21.94
N ARG A 39 6.58 7.04 -22.14
CA ARG A 39 6.23 8.31 -22.83
C ARG A 39 6.42 8.26 -24.34
N ASP A 40 7.55 7.73 -24.79
CA ASP A 40 7.88 7.58 -26.20
C ASP A 40 8.19 6.12 -26.52
N GLU A 41 7.63 5.59 -27.63
CA GLU A 41 7.79 4.19 -28.08
C GLU A 41 9.26 3.76 -28.24
N ASP A 42 10.14 4.71 -28.54
CA ASP A 42 11.58 4.48 -28.78
C ASP A 42 12.47 4.81 -27.55
N SER A 43 11.88 5.17 -26.41
CA SER A 43 12.62 5.53 -25.18
C SER A 43 12.61 4.39 -24.16
N GLU A 44 13.70 4.27 -23.40
CA GLU A 44 13.69 3.43 -22.20
C GLU A 44 12.72 4.03 -21.18
N PRO A 45 11.78 3.23 -20.62
CA PRO A 45 10.86 3.75 -19.62
C PRO A 45 11.62 4.16 -18.37
N VAL A 46 11.11 5.20 -17.72
CA VAL A 46 11.54 5.61 -16.38
C VAL A 46 10.50 5.14 -15.36
N HIS A 47 10.81 5.27 -14.08
CA HIS A 47 9.82 5.05 -13.04
C HIS A 47 8.84 6.24 -12.96
N TYR A 48 7.60 5.99 -12.56
CA TYR A 48 6.59 7.05 -12.45
C TYR A 48 7.02 8.16 -11.48
N ASP A 49 7.75 7.82 -10.40
CA ASP A 49 8.24 8.77 -9.41
C ASP A 49 9.32 9.75 -9.92
N GLU A 50 9.86 9.56 -11.13
CA GLU A 50 10.73 10.56 -11.77
C GLU A 50 9.95 11.77 -12.31
N ASN A 51 8.68 11.57 -12.63
CA ASN A 51 7.86 12.53 -13.37
C ASN A 51 6.57 12.94 -12.65
N TYR A 52 6.06 12.06 -11.79
CA TYR A 52 4.82 12.23 -11.06
C TYR A 52 5.07 12.11 -9.58
N SER A 53 4.19 12.72 -8.82
CA SER A 53 4.14 12.67 -7.37
C SER A 53 2.77 12.17 -6.93
N LEU A 54 2.58 12.03 -5.61
CA LEU A 54 1.27 11.70 -5.06
C LEU A 54 0.19 12.73 -5.39
N GLU A 55 0.56 13.99 -5.66
CA GLU A 55 -0.39 15.04 -6.04
C GLU A 55 -0.98 14.81 -7.44
N ASP A 56 -0.30 14.01 -8.26
CA ASP A 56 -0.70 13.70 -9.63
C ASP A 56 -1.54 12.41 -9.70
N VAL A 57 -1.74 11.70 -8.59
CA VAL A 57 -2.62 10.53 -8.52
C VAL A 57 -4.06 10.99 -8.33
N SER A 58 -4.98 10.45 -9.12
CA SER A 58 -6.38 10.86 -9.06
C SER A 58 -6.98 10.64 -7.66
N PRO A 59 -7.77 11.61 -7.14
CA PRO A 59 -8.38 11.47 -5.81
C PRO A 59 -9.29 10.23 -5.68
N GLU A 60 -9.92 9.82 -6.78
CA GLU A 60 -10.75 8.61 -6.81
C GLU A 60 -9.93 7.35 -6.51
N TYR A 61 -8.76 7.22 -7.13
CA TYR A 61 -7.89 6.08 -6.89
C TYR A 61 -7.21 6.15 -5.50
N VAL A 62 -6.88 7.34 -5.00
CA VAL A 62 -6.42 7.51 -3.61
C VAL A 62 -7.46 6.98 -2.62
N GLU A 63 -8.74 7.32 -2.81
CA GLU A 63 -9.82 6.81 -1.96
C GLU A 63 -10.05 5.30 -2.11
N HIS A 64 -9.84 4.75 -3.32
CA HIS A 64 -9.88 3.31 -3.54
C HIS A 64 -8.83 2.58 -2.69
N VAL A 65 -7.56 3.01 -2.76
CA VAL A 65 -6.45 2.45 -1.96
C VAL A 65 -6.72 2.60 -0.46
N ARG A 66 -7.22 3.76 -0.02
CA ARG A 66 -7.61 3.99 1.39
C ARG A 66 -8.69 3.02 1.87
N ALA A 67 -9.71 2.77 1.03
CA ALA A 67 -10.80 1.87 1.36
C ALA A 67 -10.30 0.41 1.47
N GLU A 68 -9.46 -0.04 0.55
CA GLU A 68 -8.87 -1.38 0.58
C GLU A 68 -7.99 -1.58 1.83
N LEU A 69 -7.09 -0.64 2.13
CA LEU A 69 -6.26 -0.70 3.32
C LEU A 69 -7.09 -0.63 4.61
N SER A 70 -8.18 0.15 4.62
CA SER A 70 -9.13 0.17 5.74
C SER A 70 -9.77 -1.20 5.95
N GLU A 71 -10.13 -1.91 4.89
CA GLU A 71 -10.66 -3.27 4.94
C GLU A 71 -9.62 -4.26 5.50
N VAL A 72 -8.39 -4.23 4.98
CA VAL A 72 -7.27 -5.05 5.48
C VAL A 72 -7.09 -4.86 6.98
N VAL A 73 -7.03 -3.60 7.42
CA VAL A 73 -6.83 -3.25 8.83
C VAL A 73 -8.02 -3.69 9.69
N ALA A 74 -9.25 -3.48 9.21
CA ALA A 74 -10.46 -3.86 9.94
C ALA A 74 -10.60 -5.38 10.11
N GLN A 75 -10.20 -6.16 9.09
CA GLN A 75 -10.26 -7.62 9.12
C GLN A 75 -9.10 -8.25 9.91
N HIS A 76 -7.92 -7.61 9.94
CA HIS A 76 -6.71 -8.15 10.57
C HIS A 76 -6.07 -7.21 11.60
N PRO A 77 -6.82 -6.59 12.53
CA PRO A 77 -6.32 -5.50 13.37
C PRO A 77 -5.19 -5.91 14.29
N LEU A 78 -5.18 -7.16 14.77
CA LEU A 78 -4.09 -7.68 15.60
C LEU A 78 -2.79 -7.87 14.81
N ALA A 79 -2.86 -8.43 13.59
CA ALA A 79 -1.66 -8.63 12.77
C ALA A 79 -1.05 -7.29 12.36
N VAL A 80 -1.89 -6.32 12.00
CA VAL A 80 -1.45 -4.94 11.73
C VAL A 80 -0.79 -4.34 12.97
N ARG A 81 -1.42 -4.41 14.15
CA ARG A 81 -0.81 -3.90 15.40
C ARG A 81 0.54 -4.54 15.72
N MET A 82 0.65 -5.85 15.50
CA MET A 82 1.91 -6.57 15.69
C MET A 82 2.98 -6.09 14.72
N TYR A 83 2.63 -5.87 13.44
CA TYR A 83 3.55 -5.29 12.47
C TYR A 83 4.02 -3.90 12.91
N LEU A 84 3.09 -3.01 13.29
CA LEU A 84 3.42 -1.64 13.68
C LEU A 84 4.35 -1.59 14.92
N ASN A 85 4.36 -2.63 15.75
CA ASN A 85 5.27 -2.75 16.88
C ASN A 85 6.60 -3.45 16.54
N ALA A 86 6.58 -4.41 15.62
CA ALA A 86 7.72 -5.29 15.35
C ALA A 86 8.59 -4.83 14.17
N ARG A 87 8.04 -4.05 13.24
CA ARG A 87 8.76 -3.57 12.06
C ARG A 87 9.81 -2.54 12.48
N GLU A 88 11.08 -2.90 12.34
CA GLU A 88 12.20 -1.95 12.44
C GLU A 88 12.20 -1.01 11.24
N TYR A 89 12.33 0.30 11.45
CA TYR A 89 12.39 1.29 10.38
C TYR A 89 13.17 2.53 10.82
N ASP A 90 13.59 3.37 9.86
CA ASP A 90 14.16 4.69 10.12
C ASP A 90 13.02 5.73 10.13
N PRO A 91 12.71 6.38 11.27
CA PRO A 91 11.70 7.43 11.32
C PRO A 91 12.00 8.64 10.43
N GLY A 92 13.25 8.81 9.98
CA GLY A 92 13.63 9.80 8.98
C GLY A 92 13.20 9.46 7.55
N GLN A 93 12.63 8.26 7.31
CA GLN A 93 12.19 7.76 6.01
C GLN A 93 10.68 7.50 5.96
N GLY A 94 9.92 7.96 6.94
CA GLY A 94 8.47 7.83 6.99
C GLY A 94 7.97 7.27 8.32
N THR A 95 6.68 6.95 8.37
CA THR A 95 6.04 6.32 9.53
C THR A 95 6.00 4.81 9.37
N VAL A 96 5.88 4.07 10.48
CA VAL A 96 5.69 2.61 10.40
C VAL A 96 4.39 2.24 9.65
N SER A 97 3.36 3.09 9.72
CA SER A 97 2.14 2.93 8.93
C SER A 97 2.42 3.09 7.43
N ALA A 98 3.22 4.09 7.02
CA ALA A 98 3.64 4.21 5.62
C ALA A 98 4.43 2.98 5.14
N HIS A 99 5.34 2.46 5.97
CA HIS A 99 6.03 1.21 5.65
C HIS A 99 5.11 0.01 5.52
N PHE A 100 3.99 -0.06 6.27
CA PHE A 100 3.01 -1.11 6.09
C PHE A 100 2.38 -1.06 4.70
N GLY A 101 1.93 0.12 4.25
CA GLY A 101 1.35 0.28 2.92
C GLY A 101 2.34 -0.03 1.79
N HIS A 102 3.58 0.45 1.93
CA HIS A 102 4.69 0.14 1.03
C HIS A 102 4.95 -1.37 0.95
N ASP A 103 5.07 -2.04 2.10
CA ASP A 103 5.30 -3.48 2.15
C ASP A 103 4.10 -4.28 1.62
N PHE A 104 2.88 -3.77 1.78
CA PHE A 104 1.66 -4.36 1.21
C PHE A 104 1.70 -4.33 -0.32
N TYR A 105 1.94 -3.16 -0.92
CA TYR A 105 2.07 -3.01 -2.37
C TYR A 105 3.18 -3.92 -2.94
N LEU A 106 4.39 -3.87 -2.38
CA LEU A 106 5.49 -4.69 -2.90
C LEU A 106 5.20 -6.20 -2.80
N THR A 107 4.50 -6.61 -1.73
CA THR A 107 4.18 -8.02 -1.53
C THR A 107 3.13 -8.51 -2.52
N ARG A 108 2.03 -7.76 -2.72
CA ARG A 108 0.94 -8.15 -3.64
C ARG A 108 1.41 -8.19 -5.10
N GLU A 109 2.33 -7.31 -5.47
CA GLU A 109 2.96 -7.28 -6.81
C GLU A 109 4.14 -8.24 -6.94
N HIS A 110 4.43 -9.03 -5.90
CA HIS A 110 5.53 -9.99 -5.88
C HIS A 110 6.90 -9.37 -6.23
N HIS A 111 7.12 -8.12 -5.85
CA HIS A 111 8.43 -7.51 -5.91
C HIS A 111 9.39 -8.26 -4.97
N GLY A 112 10.70 -8.20 -5.25
CA GLY A 112 11.74 -8.93 -4.52
C GLY A 112 11.94 -8.53 -3.05
N ALA A 113 11.02 -7.75 -2.47
CA ALA A 113 10.96 -7.34 -1.08
C ALA A 113 9.49 -7.19 -0.66
N GLY A 114 9.21 -7.20 0.64
CA GLY A 114 7.84 -7.12 1.17
C GLY A 114 7.77 -7.64 2.59
N PHE A 115 6.57 -7.96 3.09
CA PHE A 115 6.35 -8.40 4.48
C PHE A 115 7.26 -9.58 4.90
N TRP A 116 7.45 -10.54 4.00
CA TRP A 116 8.24 -11.75 4.23
C TRP A 116 9.74 -11.47 4.45
N ASP A 117 10.27 -10.38 3.91
CA ASP A 117 11.69 -10.00 4.00
C ASP A 117 12.02 -9.09 5.19
N ARG A 118 11.01 -8.68 5.98
CA ARG A 118 11.20 -7.74 7.11
C ARG A 118 11.66 -8.38 8.42
N GLY A 119 12.03 -9.67 8.41
CA GLY A 119 12.44 -10.38 9.62
C GLY A 119 11.31 -10.65 10.62
N LEU A 120 10.05 -10.64 10.16
CA LEU A 120 8.86 -10.76 11.02
C LEU A 120 8.45 -12.21 11.34
N GLY A 121 9.13 -13.21 10.77
CA GLY A 121 8.78 -14.63 10.95
C GLY A 121 7.38 -14.96 10.48
N GLU A 122 6.63 -15.74 11.26
CA GLU A 122 5.25 -16.17 10.93
C GLU A 122 4.29 -14.99 10.70
N LEU A 123 4.53 -13.84 11.34
CA LEU A 123 3.74 -12.63 11.09
C LEU A 123 3.93 -12.12 9.66
N GLY A 124 5.17 -12.11 9.17
CA GLY A 124 5.48 -11.73 7.79
C GLY A 124 4.80 -12.67 6.80
N GLU A 125 4.91 -13.99 7.01
CA GLU A 125 4.23 -14.98 6.17
C GLU A 125 2.70 -14.86 6.19
N TYR A 126 2.12 -14.51 7.35
CA TYR A 126 0.69 -14.27 7.48
C TYR A 126 0.25 -13.03 6.70
N LEU A 127 0.97 -11.91 6.83
CA LEU A 127 0.67 -10.68 6.10
C LEU A 127 0.89 -10.83 4.60
N THR A 128 1.90 -11.61 4.17
CA THR A 128 2.08 -11.98 2.76
C THR A 128 0.85 -12.69 2.21
N ARG A 129 0.34 -13.71 2.91
CA ARG A 129 -0.88 -14.41 2.47
C ARG A 129 -2.12 -13.50 2.42
N ILE A 130 -2.18 -12.50 3.29
CA ILE A 130 -3.24 -11.48 3.23
C ILE A 130 -3.07 -10.65 1.96
N ALA A 131 -1.90 -10.04 1.73
CA ALA A 131 -1.64 -9.23 0.55
C ALA A 131 -1.91 -9.98 -0.76
N ASP A 132 -1.43 -11.23 -0.88
CA ASP A 132 -1.66 -12.09 -2.04
C ASP A 132 -3.17 -12.32 -2.31
N SER A 133 -4.01 -12.31 -1.28
CA SER A 133 -5.46 -12.54 -1.42
C SER A 133 -6.22 -11.36 -2.04
N TYR A 134 -5.62 -10.17 -2.08
CA TYR A 134 -6.19 -8.98 -2.73
C TYR A 134 -5.85 -8.92 -4.23
N GLY A 135 -5.00 -9.83 -4.73
CA GLY A 135 -4.58 -9.82 -6.14
C GLY A 135 -3.69 -8.64 -6.49
N SER A 136 -3.42 -8.44 -7.78
CA SER A 136 -2.61 -7.31 -8.25
C SER A 136 -3.33 -5.97 -8.07
N ALA A 137 -2.54 -4.92 -7.86
CA ALA A 137 -2.97 -3.54 -7.91
C ALA A 137 -3.49 -3.17 -9.30
N ASP A 138 -4.30 -2.13 -9.39
CA ASP A 138 -4.69 -1.57 -10.68
C ASP A 138 -3.49 -0.85 -11.33
N ASP A 139 -3.41 -0.95 -12.66
CA ASP A 139 -2.35 -0.34 -13.46
C ASP A 139 -2.59 1.17 -13.62
N LEU A 140 -1.63 1.98 -13.17
CA LEU A 140 -1.68 3.43 -13.37
C LEU A 140 -1.31 3.82 -14.81
N HIS A 141 -1.97 4.86 -15.32
CA HIS A 141 -1.63 5.51 -16.57
C HIS A 141 -2.01 7.00 -16.56
N ASP A 142 -1.27 7.82 -17.32
CA ASP A 142 -1.61 9.24 -17.50
C ASP A 142 -2.86 9.40 -18.36
N ASN A 143 -3.83 10.18 -17.89
CA ASN A 143 -5.04 10.51 -18.62
C ASN A 143 -4.83 11.52 -19.78
N GLY A 144 -3.60 11.98 -19.99
CA GLY A 144 -3.21 12.97 -21.00
C GLY A 144 -3.25 14.42 -20.50
N GLU A 145 -3.64 14.64 -19.24
CA GLU A 145 -3.67 15.94 -18.57
C GLU A 145 -2.63 16.02 -17.43
N GLY A 146 -1.74 15.02 -17.33
CA GLY A 146 -0.73 14.93 -16.27
C GLY A 146 -1.28 14.34 -14.97
N MET A 147 -2.40 13.61 -15.02
CA MET A 147 -3.00 12.94 -13.86
C MET A 147 -3.03 11.43 -14.07
N LEU A 148 -2.51 10.70 -13.09
CA LEU A 148 -2.51 9.24 -13.06
C LEU A 148 -3.86 8.70 -12.58
N ILE A 149 -4.45 7.85 -13.41
CA ILE A 149 -5.70 7.12 -13.15
C ILE A 149 -5.44 5.62 -13.24
N ALA A 150 -6.35 4.84 -12.64
CA ALA A 150 -6.40 3.38 -12.71
C ALA A 150 -7.58 2.95 -13.60
#